data_AF-A0A2N3FYK9-F1
#
_entry.id   AF-A0A2N3FYK9-F1
#
_cell.length_a   1.000
_cell.length_b   1.000
_cell.length_c   1.000
_cell.angle_alpha   90.00
_cell.angle_beta   90.00
_cell.angle_gamma   90.00
#
_symmetry.space_group_name_H-M   'P 1'
#
loop_
_entity.id
_entity.type
_entity.pdbx_description
1 polymer ?
#
loop_
_entity_poly.entity_id
_entity_poly.type
_entity_poly.pdbx_seq_one_letter_code
_entity_poly.pdbx_strand_id
1 'polypeptide(L)'
;MALSIGDRVAVYGGEYSVAWLGARPHLTGTVRAWNPGRHDQLACVVELDDPFTTQGEVDGKQTAVSGTFLVLHLRHRRDSWAQNGMVHVELFARQPDAEPWAERAWGAWVELKATYANITSGDGAPVPPNPSFF
;
A
#
# COMPACT_ATOMS: atom_id res chain seq x y z
N MET A 1 15.14 0.80 10.17
CA MET A 1 14.32 -0.29 10.74
C MET A 1 13.37 -0.78 9.67
N ALA A 2 13.17 -2.09 9.58
CA ALA A 2 12.16 -2.69 8.73
C ALA A 2 10.78 -2.60 9.40
N LEU A 3 9.71 -2.60 8.62
CA LEU A 3 8.33 -2.71 9.10
C LEU A 3 8.11 -4.06 9.81
N SER A 4 7.31 -4.07 10.87
CA SER A 4 6.91 -5.25 11.63
C SER A 4 5.39 -5.38 11.69
N ILE A 5 4.89 -6.60 11.95
CA ILE A 5 3.46 -6.80 12.23
C ILE A 5 3.08 -6.01 13.48
N GLY A 6 1.97 -5.29 13.42
CA GLY A 6 1.51 -4.37 14.46
C GLY A 6 1.97 -2.92 14.25
N ASP A 7 2.92 -2.67 13.36
CA ASP A 7 3.32 -1.29 13.04
C ASP A 7 2.16 -0.52 12.40
N ARG A 8 2.11 0.77 12.72
CA ARG A 8 1.23 1.75 12.11
C ARG A 8 1.89 2.32 10.87
N VAL A 9 1.14 2.41 9.78
CA VAL A 9 1.61 2.98 8.53
C VAL A 9 0.64 4.02 8.01
N ALA A 10 1.19 5.05 7.38
CA ALA A 10 0.45 5.96 6.52
C ALA A 10 0.82 5.71 5.06
N VAL A 11 -0.18 5.65 4.19
CA VAL A 11 -0.05 5.44 2.74
C VAL A 11 -0.53 6.69 2.01
N TYR A 12 0.39 7.29 1.26
CA TYR A 12 0.23 8.53 0.51
C TYR A 12 0.08 8.23 -0.97
N GLY A 13 -0.38 9.23 -1.72
CA GLY A 13 -0.33 9.19 -3.17
C GLY A 13 1.10 9.14 -3.70
N GLY A 14 1.21 9.00 -5.01
CA GLY A 14 2.49 9.16 -5.70
C GLY A 14 2.80 10.60 -6.03
N GLU A 15 4.05 10.83 -6.43
CA GLU A 15 4.56 12.14 -6.89
C GLU A 15 3.67 12.79 -7.99
N TYR A 16 2.94 11.97 -8.75
CA TYR A 16 2.15 12.42 -9.90
C TYR A 16 0.63 12.24 -9.74
N SER A 17 0.16 11.60 -8.66
CA SER A 17 -1.28 11.38 -8.47
C SER A 17 -1.65 11.09 -7.01
N VAL A 18 -2.57 11.91 -6.51
CA VAL A 18 -3.30 11.68 -5.25
C VAL A 18 -4.78 11.36 -5.52
N ALA A 19 -5.19 11.28 -6.80
CA ALA A 19 -6.60 11.21 -7.18
C ALA A 19 -7.30 9.99 -6.58
N TRP A 20 -6.59 8.87 -6.44
CA TRP A 20 -7.13 7.65 -5.85
C TRP A 20 -7.52 7.83 -4.37
N LEU A 21 -6.85 8.72 -3.62
CA LEU A 21 -7.15 9.03 -2.22
C LEU A 21 -8.40 9.93 -2.03
N GLY A 22 -8.95 10.48 -3.12
CA GLY A 22 -10.03 11.44 -3.05
C GLY A 22 -9.62 12.71 -2.29
N ALA A 23 -10.41 13.09 -1.28
CA ALA A 23 -10.12 14.25 -0.43
C ALA A 23 -9.16 13.95 0.74
N ARG A 24 -8.73 12.70 0.91
CA ARG A 24 -7.86 12.31 2.04
C ARG A 24 -6.40 12.61 1.71
N PRO A 25 -5.61 13.16 2.65
CA PRO A 25 -4.18 13.38 2.44
C PRO A 25 -3.38 12.07 2.42
N HIS A 26 -3.86 11.05 3.13
CA HIS A 26 -3.31 9.70 3.19
C HIS A 26 -4.35 8.74 3.78
N LEU A 27 -4.04 7.44 3.73
CA LEU A 27 -4.74 6.39 4.49
C LEU A 27 -3.85 5.92 5.63
N THR A 28 -4.44 5.61 6.77
CA THR A 28 -3.74 5.01 7.91
C THR A 28 -4.22 3.59 8.16
N GLY A 29 -3.31 2.75 8.64
CA GLY A 29 -3.62 1.37 8.96
C GLY A 29 -2.53 0.67 9.75
N THR A 30 -2.76 -0.60 10.03
CA THR A 30 -1.88 -1.47 10.82
C THR A 30 -1.37 -2.61 9.95
N VAL A 31 -0.07 -2.88 10.00
CA VAL A 31 0.52 -4.06 9.35
C VAL A 31 -0.03 -5.32 10.00
N ARG A 32 -0.70 -6.18 9.23
CA ARG A 32 -1.31 -7.42 9.70
C ARG A 32 -0.55 -8.66 9.29
N ALA A 33 0.02 -8.67 8.10
CA ALA A 33 0.67 -9.86 7.58
C ALA A 33 1.73 -9.51 6.53
N TRP A 34 2.56 -10.50 6.24
CA TRP A 34 3.51 -10.52 5.15
C TRP A 34 3.14 -11.68 4.24
N ASN A 35 2.63 -11.38 3.04
CA ASN A 35 2.23 -12.40 2.07
C ASN A 35 3.27 -12.51 0.96
N PRO A 36 3.32 -13.64 0.23
CA PRO A 36 4.08 -13.72 -1.01
C PRO A 36 3.65 -12.61 -1.97
N GLY A 37 4.60 -11.78 -2.39
CA GLY A 37 4.43 -10.72 -3.37
C GLY A 37 4.92 -11.13 -4.75
N ARG A 38 5.22 -10.14 -5.59
CA ARG A 38 5.77 -10.37 -6.93
C ARG A 38 7.27 -10.68 -6.85
N HIS A 39 7.77 -11.51 -7.77
CA HIS A 39 9.22 -11.74 -7.99
C HIS A 39 10.03 -12.09 -6.73
N ASP A 40 9.51 -13.00 -5.91
CA ASP A 40 10.13 -13.49 -4.66
C ASP A 40 10.16 -12.48 -3.50
N GLN A 41 9.56 -11.30 -3.65
CA GLN A 41 9.49 -10.30 -2.59
C GLN A 41 8.25 -10.49 -1.73
N LEU A 42 8.33 -10.16 -0.44
CA LEU A 42 7.16 -10.10 0.42
C LEU A 42 6.33 -8.83 0.12
N ALA A 43 5.01 -8.99 0.14
CA ALA A 43 4.05 -7.90 0.13
C ALA A 43 3.55 -7.63 1.55
N CYS A 44 3.38 -6.36 1.89
CA CYS A 44 2.88 -5.94 3.20
C CYS A 44 1.36 -5.84 3.16
N VAL A 45 0.67 -6.57 4.03
CA VAL A 45 -0.79 -6.47 4.19
C VAL A 45 -1.10 -5.50 5.31
N VAL A 46 -1.84 -4.44 4.99
CA VAL A 46 -2.24 -3.38 5.90
C VAL A 46 -3.76 -3.40 6.05
N GLU A 47 -4.25 -3.49 7.29
CA GLU A 47 -5.66 -3.25 7.58
C GLU A 47 -5.85 -1.74 7.85
N LEU A 48 -6.72 -1.11 7.09
CA LEU A 48 -7.08 0.30 7.21
C LEU A 48 -7.93 0.55 8.46
N ASP A 49 -7.77 1.72 9.05
CA ASP A 49 -8.60 2.13 10.20
C ASP A 49 -10.07 2.30 9.82
N ASP A 50 -10.30 2.83 8.62
CA ASP A 50 -11.61 3.06 8.05
C ASP A 50 -11.72 2.37 6.69
N PRO A 51 -12.90 1.83 6.34
CA PRO A 51 -13.18 1.41 4.98
C PRO A 51 -12.91 2.53 3.98
N PHE A 52 -12.41 2.13 2.82
CA PHE A 52 -11.99 3.04 1.78
C PHE A 52 -12.60 2.63 0.44
N THR A 53 -13.11 3.62 -0.29
CA THR A 53 -13.73 3.45 -1.60
C THR A 53 -13.03 4.32 -2.61
N THR A 54 -12.65 3.75 -3.76
CA THR A 54 -11.97 4.47 -4.84
C THR A 54 -12.22 3.80 -6.20
N GLN A 55 -11.63 4.34 -7.27
CA GLN A 55 -11.53 3.65 -8.56
C GLN A 55 -10.25 2.81 -8.56
N GLY A 56 -10.36 1.56 -9.01
CA GLY A 56 -9.22 0.68 -9.22
C GLY A 56 -9.43 -0.21 -10.44
N GLU A 57 -8.34 -0.77 -10.95
CA GLU A 57 -8.37 -1.72 -12.06
C GLU A 57 -8.65 -3.14 -11.54
N VAL A 58 -9.70 -3.75 -12.06
CA VAL A 58 -10.02 -5.17 -11.90
C VAL A 58 -10.20 -5.76 -13.30
N ASP A 59 -9.43 -6.80 -13.63
CA ASP A 59 -9.45 -7.45 -14.96
C ASP A 59 -9.34 -6.46 -16.14
N GLY A 60 -8.46 -5.46 -16.01
CA GLY A 60 -8.22 -4.44 -17.05
C GLY A 60 -9.30 -3.35 -17.13
N LYS A 61 -10.27 -3.32 -16.21
CA LYS A 61 -11.36 -2.32 -16.19
C LYS A 61 -11.33 -1.47 -14.93
N GLN A 62 -11.39 -0.16 -15.12
CA GLN A 62 -11.60 0.80 -14.02
C GLN A 62 -12.99 0.64 -13.41
N THR A 63 -13.02 0.34 -12.12
CA THR A 63 -14.23 -0.01 -11.38
C THR A 63 -14.22 0.66 -10.00
N ALA A 64 -15.39 1.10 -9.54
CA ALA A 64 -15.57 1.55 -8.16
C ALA A 64 -15.42 0.34 -7.21
N VAL A 65 -14.48 0.43 -6.27
CA VAL A 65 -14.09 -0.66 -5.38
C VAL A 65 -14.04 -0.15 -3.95
N SER A 66 -14.45 -1.01 -3.00
CA SER A 66 -14.44 -0.72 -1.57
C SER A 66 -13.70 -1.81 -0.81
N GLY A 67 -12.93 -1.43 0.20
CA GLY A 67 -12.27 -2.40 1.05
C GLY A 67 -11.61 -1.81 2.29
N THR A 68 -11.08 -2.71 3.12
CA THR A 68 -10.41 -2.39 4.39
C THR A 68 -8.99 -2.91 4.44
N PHE A 69 -8.52 -3.59 3.39
CA PHE A 69 -7.16 -4.14 3.33
C PHE A 69 -6.41 -3.58 2.13
N LEU A 70 -5.21 -3.07 2.36
CA LEU A 70 -4.24 -2.76 1.31
C LEU A 70 -3.17 -3.84 1.28
N VAL A 71 -2.79 -4.25 0.07
CA VAL A 71 -1.55 -4.99 -0.17
C VAL A 71 -0.57 -4.06 -0.84
N LEU A 72 0.55 -3.83 -0.16
CA LEU A 72 1.63 -2.99 -0.65
C LEU A 72 2.70 -3.88 -1.26
N HIS A 73 3.02 -3.64 -2.53
CA HIS A 73 4.07 -4.33 -3.25
C HIS A 73 5.25 -3.40 -3.49
N LEU A 74 6.47 -3.88 -3.24
CA LEU A 74 7.67 -3.16 -3.65
C LEU A 74 7.69 -2.99 -5.17
N ARG A 75 8.15 -1.83 -5.63
CA ARG A 75 8.12 -1.47 -7.05
C ARG A 75 9.21 -2.18 -7.85
N HIS A 76 10.39 -2.34 -7.27
CA HIS A 76 11.53 -2.97 -7.93
C HIS A 76 12.03 -4.19 -7.17
N ARG A 77 12.51 -5.21 -7.91
CA ARG A 77 13.03 -6.47 -7.35
C ARG A 77 14.16 -6.30 -6.33
N ARG A 78 14.88 -5.18 -6.40
CA ARG A 78 16.01 -4.86 -5.50
C ARG A 78 15.62 -4.00 -4.31
N ASP A 79 14.37 -3.54 -4.25
CA ASP A 79 13.88 -2.75 -3.12
C ASP A 79 13.76 -3.64 -1.87
N SER A 80 13.80 -2.99 -0.71
CA SER A 80 13.60 -3.63 0.58
C SER A 80 12.69 -2.78 1.46
N TRP A 81 12.01 -3.42 2.40
CA TRP A 81 11.13 -2.74 3.34
C TRP A 81 11.95 -1.91 4.35
N ALA A 82 11.60 -0.64 4.47
CA ALA A 82 12.27 0.34 5.33
C ALA A 82 11.23 1.15 6.10
N GLN A 83 11.65 2.27 6.70
CA GLN A 83 10.76 3.20 7.39
C GLN A 83 9.80 3.91 6.44
N ASN A 84 10.18 4.08 5.18
CA ASN A 84 9.35 4.59 4.12
C ASN A 84 9.81 4.00 2.78
N GLY A 85 8.98 4.15 1.75
CA GLY A 85 9.33 3.71 0.40
C GLY A 85 8.18 3.86 -0.57
N MET A 86 8.46 3.56 -1.83
CA MET A 86 7.47 3.58 -2.90
C MET A 86 6.94 2.17 -3.16
N VAL A 87 5.63 2.07 -3.38
CA VAL A 87 4.91 0.80 -3.51
C VAL A 87 3.82 0.89 -4.58
N HIS A 88 3.44 -0.27 -5.10
CA HIS A 88 2.15 -0.44 -5.75
C HIS A 88 1.12 -0.84 -4.70
N VAL A 89 -0.12 -0.41 -4.89
CA VAL A 89 -1.21 -0.61 -3.95
C VAL A 89 -2.33 -1.40 -4.62
N GLU A 90 -2.74 -2.46 -3.94
CA GLU A 90 -3.91 -3.26 -4.29
C GLU A 90 -4.91 -3.22 -3.13
N LEU A 91 -6.17 -2.94 -3.43
CA LEU A 91 -7.26 -2.83 -2.44
C LEU A 91 -8.10 -4.11 -2.40
N PHE A 92 -8.33 -4.61 -1.20
CA PHE A 92 -9.15 -5.78 -0.93
C PHE A 92 -10.30 -5.49 0.04
N ALA A 93 -11.45 -6.10 -0.25
CA ALA A 93 -12.61 -6.09 0.63
C ALA A 93 -12.44 -6.96 1.88
N ARG A 94 -11.57 -7.98 1.83
CA ARG A 94 -11.27 -8.93 2.92
C ARG A 94 -9.78 -9.21 2.95
N GLN A 95 -9.28 -9.75 4.06
CA GLN A 95 -7.87 -10.10 4.16
C GLN A 95 -7.47 -11.07 3.03
N PRO A 96 -6.40 -10.78 2.27
CA PRO A 96 -5.95 -11.66 1.19
C PRO A 96 -5.30 -12.92 1.74
N ASP A 97 -5.48 -14.03 1.03
CA ASP A 97 -4.84 -15.30 1.34
C ASP A 97 -3.31 -15.21 1.21
N ALA A 98 -2.60 -15.98 2.02
CA ALA A 98 -1.13 -16.05 2.04
C ALA A 98 -0.57 -17.00 0.96
N GLU A 99 -1.26 -17.11 -0.17
CA GLU A 99 -0.85 -17.92 -1.32
C GLU A 99 0.12 -17.15 -2.23
N PRO A 100 0.88 -17.85 -3.10
CA PRO A 100 1.68 -17.22 -4.14
C PRO A 100 0.88 -16.19 -4.94
N TRP A 101 1.52 -15.08 -5.32
CA TRP A 101 0.83 -13.96 -5.97
C TRP A 101 0.03 -14.36 -7.23
N ALA A 102 0.51 -15.34 -8.00
CA ALA A 102 -0.15 -15.83 -9.21
C ALA A 102 -1.31 -16.79 -8.94
N GLU A 103 -1.44 -17.31 -7.72
CA GLU A 103 -2.41 -18.35 -7.36
C GLU A 103 -3.56 -17.80 -6.50
N ARG A 104 -3.32 -16.69 -5.78
CA ARG A 104 -4.34 -16.05 -4.94
C ARG A 104 -5.34 -15.22 -5.74
N ALA A 105 -6.49 -14.94 -5.13
CA ALA A 105 -7.41 -13.93 -5.62
C ALA A 105 -6.76 -12.53 -5.64
N TRP A 106 -6.98 -11.80 -6.72
CA TRP A 106 -6.52 -10.41 -6.87
C TRP A 106 -7.58 -9.43 -6.39
N GLY A 107 -7.10 -8.35 -5.81
CA GLY A 107 -7.86 -7.16 -5.47
C GLY A 107 -7.77 -6.15 -6.61
N ALA A 108 -8.20 -4.93 -6.31
CA ALA A 108 -8.19 -3.86 -7.30
C ALA A 108 -6.87 -3.09 -7.26
N TRP A 109 -6.21 -2.92 -8.40
CA TRP A 109 -5.01 -2.07 -8.49
C TRP A 109 -5.42 -0.61 -8.44
N VAL A 110 -5.00 0.11 -7.40
CA VAL A 110 -5.45 1.51 -7.17
C VAL A 110 -4.34 2.53 -7.42
N GLU A 111 -3.07 2.17 -7.23
CA GLU A 111 -1.95 3.08 -7.47
C GLU A 111 -0.64 2.29 -7.73
N LEU A 112 0.19 2.79 -8.65
CA LEU A 112 1.47 2.17 -9.05
C LEU A 112 2.68 2.95 -8.52
N LYS A 113 2.49 4.12 -7.93
CA LYS A 113 3.60 4.95 -7.42
C LYS A 113 3.32 5.55 -6.05
N ALA A 114 2.49 4.88 -5.23
CA ALA A 114 2.19 5.33 -3.88
C ALA A 114 3.45 5.32 -3.01
N THR A 115 3.40 6.05 -1.90
CA THR A 115 4.45 5.98 -0.88
C THR A 115 3.86 5.59 0.46
N TYR A 116 4.65 4.90 1.29
CA TYR A 116 4.27 4.57 2.65
C TYR A 116 5.28 5.13 3.64
N ALA A 117 4.86 5.30 4.89
CA ALA A 117 5.74 5.60 6.01
C ALA A 117 5.26 4.90 7.29
N ASN A 118 6.21 4.38 8.07
CA ASN A 118 5.99 3.89 9.44
C ASN A 118 5.75 5.10 10.37
N ILE A 119 4.66 5.05 11.13
CA ILE A 119 4.25 6.10 12.08
C ILE A 119 4.03 5.54 13.51
N THR A 120 4.57 4.34 13.78
CA THR A 120 4.37 3.59 15.05
C THR A 120 4.99 4.29 16.25
N SER A 121 6.10 5.00 16.03
CA SER A 121 6.69 5.88 17.05
C SER A 121 6.20 7.29 16.74
N GLY A 122 5.39 7.88 17.62
CA GLY A 122 4.77 9.19 17.46
C GLY A 122 5.72 10.39 17.47
N ASP A 123 6.88 10.31 16.83
CA ASP A 123 7.81 11.42 16.65
C ASP A 123 8.24 11.49 15.19
N GLY A 124 7.63 12.42 14.47
CA GLY A 124 7.93 12.71 13.07
C GLY A 124 6.72 12.42 12.20
N ALA A 125 5.94 13.45 11.90
CA ALA A 125 5.11 13.43 10.70
C ALA A 125 5.99 12.92 9.54
N PRO A 126 5.54 11.95 8.75
CA PRO A 126 6.34 11.45 7.65
C PRO A 126 6.62 12.62 6.72
N VAL A 127 7.91 12.91 6.53
CA VAL A 127 8.36 13.89 5.56
C VAL A 127 7.98 13.30 4.19
N PRO A 128 7.05 13.92 3.44
CA PRO A 128 6.79 13.46 2.08
C PRO A 128 8.12 13.47 1.32
N PRO A 129 8.36 12.52 0.40
CA PRO A 129 9.58 12.55 -0.40
C PRO A 129 9.71 13.94 -1.03
N ASN A 130 10.81 14.60 -0.70
CA ASN A 130 11.10 15.96 -1.11
C ASN A 130 11.04 16.02 -2.65
N PRO A 131 10.21 16.87 -3.28
CA PRO A 131 10.07 16.93 -4.75
C PRO A 131 11.28 17.61 -5.43
N SER A 132 12.49 17.49 -4.88
CA SER A 132 13.66 18.26 -5.32
C SER A 132 14.85 17.36 -5.60
N PHE A 133 14.77 16.61 -6.69
CA PHE A 133 15.91 16.28 -7.54
C PHE A 133 15.42 16.12 -8.98
N PHE A 134 15.28 17.25 -9.69
CA PHE A 134 15.85 17.56 -11.01
C PHE A 134 15.34 18.94 -11.47
#